data_AF-F3G4S8-F1
#
_entry.id   AF-F3G4S8-F1
#
_cell.length_a   1.000
_cell.length_b   1.000
_cell.length_c   1.000
_cell.angle_alpha   90.00
_cell.angle_beta   90.00
_cell.angle_gamma   90.00
#
_symmetry.space_group_name_H-M   'P 1'
#
loop_
_entity.id
_entity.type
_entity.pdbx_description
1 polymer ?
#
loop_
_entity_poly.entity_id
_entity_poly.type
_entity_poly.pdbx_seq_one_letter_code
_entity_poly.pdbx_strand_id
1 'polypeptide(L)'
;MLVLGLETSCDETGVALYDSERGLLADALFSQIDLHRAYGGVVPELASRDHVKRMLPLIRQTLAEADCVATDIDAIAYTAGPGLVGALLVGASCAQALAFAWDIPALGVHHMEGHLLAPMLEENPPQFPFVALLVSGGHTQLVRVDGIGQYELLGETLDDAAGEAFDKTAKMMGMQYPGGPEISKAAMQGVAGRFVFPRPMTDR
;
A
#
# COMPACT_ATOMS: atom_id res chain seq x y z
N MET A 1 -5.23 12.09 19.62
CA MET A 1 -5.44 12.70 18.29
C MET A 1 -5.94 11.62 17.36
N LEU A 2 -7.07 11.86 16.69
CA LEU A 2 -7.72 10.93 15.77
C LEU A 2 -7.50 11.34 14.32
N VAL A 3 -6.82 10.48 13.55
CA VAL A 3 -6.45 10.74 12.15
C VAL A 3 -7.22 9.83 11.21
N LEU A 4 -7.84 10.42 10.18
CA LEU A 4 -8.43 9.70 9.06
C LEU A 4 -7.38 9.52 7.96
N GLY A 5 -6.96 8.28 7.69
CA GLY A 5 -6.02 7.93 6.63
C GLY A 5 -6.72 7.51 5.34
N LEU A 6 -6.29 8.03 4.19
CA LEU A 6 -6.82 7.71 2.85
C LEU A 6 -5.72 7.21 1.89
N GLU A 7 -5.88 6.02 1.33
CA GLU A 7 -4.93 5.38 0.42
C GLU A 7 -5.58 5.07 -0.94
N THR A 8 -5.03 5.63 -2.03
CA THR A 8 -5.48 5.45 -3.43
C THR A 8 -4.33 5.50 -4.44
N SER A 9 -3.15 5.02 -4.10
CA SER A 9 -1.96 5.10 -4.95
C SER A 9 -2.04 4.22 -6.20
N CYS A 10 -2.76 3.08 -6.14
CA CYS A 10 -2.82 2.11 -7.23
C CYS A 10 -4.23 1.56 -7.46
N ASP A 11 -4.54 0.35 -7.01
CA ASP A 11 -5.80 -0.37 -7.27
C ASP A 11 -6.55 -0.81 -5.99
N GLU A 12 -6.09 -0.34 -4.83
CA GLU A 12 -6.78 -0.45 -3.55
C GLU A 12 -7.30 0.91 -3.09
N THR A 13 -8.55 0.95 -2.63
CA THR A 13 -9.07 2.08 -1.85
C THR A 13 -9.05 1.69 -0.39
N GLY A 14 -8.13 2.27 0.38
CA GLY A 14 -8.01 2.07 1.81
C GLY A 14 -8.46 3.29 2.59
N VAL A 15 -9.19 3.06 3.68
CA VAL A 15 -9.54 4.09 4.67
C VAL A 15 -9.29 3.53 6.06
N ALA A 16 -8.69 4.32 6.95
CA ALA A 16 -8.44 3.92 8.33
C ALA A 16 -8.61 5.07 9.31
N LEU A 17 -8.99 4.75 10.54
CA LEU A 17 -9.02 5.67 11.68
C LEU A 17 -7.99 5.23 12.72
N TYR A 18 -6.99 6.08 12.95
CA TYR A 18 -5.93 5.83 13.90
C TYR A 18 -5.92 6.87 15.02
N ASP A 19 -5.97 6.40 16.26
CA ASP A 19 -5.87 7.20 17.47
C ASP A 19 -4.47 7.08 18.06
N SER A 20 -3.82 8.20 18.36
CA SER A 20 -2.46 8.24 18.91
C SER A 20 -2.29 7.49 20.24
N GLU A 21 -3.36 7.32 21.02
CA GLU A 21 -3.35 6.65 22.32
C GLU A 21 -4.00 5.26 22.27
N ARG A 22 -5.04 5.10 21.45
CA ARG A 22 -5.82 3.85 21.37
C ARG A 22 -5.44 2.94 20.20
N GLY A 23 -4.58 3.39 19.30
CA GLY A 23 -4.17 2.65 18.12
C GLY A 23 -5.23 2.67 17.00
N LEU A 24 -5.26 1.62 16.18
CA LEU A 24 -6.21 1.49 15.08
C LEU A 24 -7.63 1.26 15.62
N LEU A 25 -8.57 2.14 15.28
CA LEU A 25 -9.97 2.03 15.70
C LEU A 25 -10.84 1.29 14.69
N ALA A 26 -10.64 1.55 13.40
CA ALA A 26 -11.30 0.87 12.29
C ALA A 26 -10.50 1.05 11.00
N ASP A 27 -10.63 0.09 10.08
CA ASP A 27 -10.14 0.19 8.72
C ASP A 27 -11.10 -0.49 7.75
N ALA A 28 -11.14 0.00 6.52
CA ALA A 28 -11.90 -0.59 5.44
C ALA A 28 -11.09 -0.56 4.15
N LEU A 29 -11.12 -1.67 3.42
CA LEU A 29 -10.36 -1.86 2.18
C LEU A 29 -11.27 -2.37 1.06
N PHE A 30 -11.17 -1.74 -0.11
CA PHE A 30 -11.72 -2.29 -1.35
C PHE A 30 -10.58 -2.49 -2.36
N SER A 31 -10.35 -3.74 -2.77
CA SER A 31 -9.39 -4.09 -3.82
C SER A 31 -10.09 -4.23 -5.17
N GLN A 32 -9.48 -3.67 -6.22
CA GLN A 32 -9.96 -3.74 -7.59
C GLN A 32 -9.37 -4.92 -8.38
N ILE A 33 -8.71 -5.88 -7.72
CA ILE A 33 -8.08 -7.04 -8.39
C ILE A 33 -9.00 -7.72 -9.42
N ASP A 34 -10.27 -7.96 -9.07
CA ASP A 34 -11.21 -8.64 -9.97
C ASP A 34 -11.50 -7.83 -11.25
N LEU A 35 -11.47 -6.50 -11.16
CA LEU A 35 -11.64 -5.60 -12.30
C LEU A 35 -10.43 -5.69 -13.24
N HIS A 36 -9.22 -5.67 -12.67
CA HIS A 36 -7.96 -5.64 -13.43
C HIS A 36 -7.52 -7.02 -13.93
N ARG A 37 -7.99 -8.12 -13.31
CA ARG A 37 -7.72 -9.49 -13.75
C ARG A 37 -8.07 -9.72 -15.22
N ALA A 38 -9.17 -9.12 -15.70
CA ALA A 38 -9.60 -9.24 -17.09
C ALA A 38 -8.60 -8.64 -18.11
N TYR A 39 -7.70 -7.76 -17.65
CA TYR A 39 -6.72 -7.07 -18.47
C TYR A 39 -5.28 -7.57 -18.23
N GLY A 40 -5.08 -8.43 -17.23
CA GLY A 40 -3.76 -8.97 -16.87
C GLY A 40 -2.80 -7.93 -16.30
N GLY A 41 -3.33 -6.90 -15.65
CA GLY A 41 -2.60 -5.81 -15.02
C GLY A 41 -3.51 -4.60 -14.75
N VAL A 42 -3.05 -3.67 -13.93
CA VAL A 42 -3.81 -2.47 -13.54
C VAL A 42 -4.02 -1.55 -14.74
N VAL A 43 -5.28 -1.18 -15.01
CA VAL A 43 -5.66 -0.18 -16.01
C VAL A 43 -5.88 1.17 -15.33
N PRO A 44 -4.99 2.18 -15.49
CA PRO A 44 -5.00 3.40 -14.67
C PRO A 44 -6.32 4.19 -14.68
N GLU A 45 -6.97 4.28 -15.83
CA GLU A 45 -8.27 4.98 -15.96
C GLU A 45 -9.39 4.26 -15.21
N LEU A 46 -9.42 2.91 -15.27
CA LEU A 46 -10.42 2.13 -14.54
C LEU A 46 -10.20 2.24 -13.04
N ALA A 47 -8.93 2.25 -12.60
CA ALA A 47 -8.60 2.39 -11.20
C ALA A 47 -9.05 3.73 -10.62
N SER A 48 -8.73 4.82 -11.32
CA SER A 48 -9.15 6.18 -10.95
C SER A 48 -10.67 6.28 -10.81
N ARG A 49 -11.44 5.69 -11.74
CA ARG A 49 -12.91 5.68 -11.70
C ARG A 49 -13.47 4.91 -10.51
N ASP A 50 -12.84 3.80 -10.13
CA ASP A 50 -13.35 3.00 -9.03
C ASP A 50 -13.08 3.65 -7.67
N HIS A 51 -11.91 4.28 -7.47
CA HIS A 51 -11.65 5.09 -6.28
C HIS A 51 -12.74 6.15 -6.05
N VAL A 52 -13.19 6.85 -7.10
CA VAL A 52 -14.26 7.85 -6.99
C VAL A 52 -15.56 7.23 -6.46
N LYS A 53 -15.89 6.02 -6.89
CA LYS A 53 -17.11 5.31 -6.44
C LYS A 53 -17.00 4.83 -5.00
N ARG A 54 -15.79 4.45 -4.56
CA ARG A 54 -15.55 3.75 -3.29
C ARG A 54 -15.18 4.67 -2.13
N MET A 55 -14.53 5.81 -2.40
CA MET A 55 -13.94 6.67 -1.38
C MET A 55 -14.94 7.10 -0.29
N LEU A 56 -16.01 7.83 -0.66
CA LEU A 56 -16.98 8.31 0.32
C LEU A 56 -17.75 7.18 1.03
N PRO A 57 -18.20 6.10 0.36
CA PRO A 57 -18.76 4.94 1.06
C PRO A 57 -17.83 4.34 2.11
N LEU A 58 -16.54 4.15 1.81
CA LEU A 58 -15.57 3.59 2.75
C LEU A 58 -15.30 4.52 3.93
N ILE A 59 -15.23 5.83 3.71
CA ILE A 59 -15.12 6.82 4.81
C ILE A 59 -16.30 6.71 5.77
N ARG A 60 -17.54 6.64 5.24
CA ARG A 60 -18.73 6.49 6.09
C ARG A 60 -18.76 5.17 6.83
N GLN A 61 -18.36 4.07 6.17
CA GLN A 61 -18.25 2.76 6.79
C GLN A 61 -17.26 2.79 7.95
N THR A 62 -16.05 3.32 7.73
CA THR A 62 -14.96 3.35 8.73
C THR A 62 -15.35 4.19 9.94
N LEU A 63 -15.98 5.36 9.73
CA LEU A 63 -16.51 6.20 10.80
C LEU A 63 -17.58 5.48 11.62
N ALA A 64 -18.51 4.79 10.95
CA ALA A 64 -19.57 4.05 11.62
C ALA A 64 -19.05 2.85 12.42
N GLU A 65 -18.07 2.11 11.90
CA GLU A 65 -17.42 0.99 12.59
C GLU A 65 -16.66 1.43 13.84
N ALA A 66 -16.06 2.63 13.82
CA ALA A 66 -15.39 3.25 14.96
C ALA A 66 -16.33 4.02 15.91
N ASP A 67 -17.63 4.06 15.65
CA ASP A 67 -18.62 4.89 16.37
C ASP A 67 -18.19 6.37 16.50
N CYS A 68 -17.61 6.92 15.43
CA CYS A 68 -17.08 8.28 15.36
C CYS A 68 -17.89 9.12 14.36
N VAL A 69 -17.94 10.42 14.59
CA VAL A 69 -18.50 11.41 13.66
C VAL A 69 -17.42 12.31 13.09
N ALA A 70 -17.74 13.04 12.03
CA ALA A 70 -16.79 13.92 11.33
C ALA A 70 -16.12 14.95 12.26
N THR A 71 -16.82 15.42 13.29
CA THR A 71 -16.30 16.40 14.27
C THR A 71 -15.30 15.80 15.26
N ASP A 72 -15.16 14.48 15.33
CA ASP A 72 -14.18 13.81 16.18
C ASP A 72 -12.79 13.72 15.52
N ILE A 73 -12.70 14.02 14.21
CA ILE A 73 -11.47 13.88 13.43
C ILE A 73 -10.61 15.12 13.58
N ASP A 74 -9.36 14.94 14.03
CA ASP A 74 -8.41 16.03 14.25
C ASP A 74 -7.58 16.36 13.01
N ALA A 75 -7.36 15.37 12.12
CA ALA A 75 -6.58 15.54 10.90
C ALA A 75 -6.93 14.48 9.84
N ILE A 76 -6.66 14.80 8.57
CA ILE A 76 -6.73 13.84 7.46
C ILE A 76 -5.33 13.60 6.90
N ALA A 77 -4.89 12.35 6.87
CA ALA A 77 -3.69 11.92 6.17
C ALA A 77 -4.08 11.27 4.84
N TYR A 78 -3.38 11.58 3.76
CA TYR A 78 -3.65 10.97 2.46
C TYR A 78 -2.36 10.68 1.70
N THR A 79 -2.36 9.62 0.91
CA THR A 79 -1.19 9.26 0.10
C THR A 79 -0.98 10.28 -1.01
N ALA A 80 0.15 10.99 -0.97
CA ALA A 80 0.53 12.00 -1.97
C ALA A 80 1.43 11.44 -3.08
N GLY A 81 1.98 10.24 -2.88
CA GLY A 81 2.79 9.52 -3.85
C GLY A 81 3.89 8.68 -3.19
N PRO A 82 4.65 7.89 -3.96
CA PRO A 82 4.47 7.61 -5.38
C PRO A 82 3.19 6.82 -5.68
N GLY A 83 2.79 6.78 -6.96
CA GLY A 83 1.58 6.07 -7.39
C GLY A 83 1.06 6.55 -8.75
N LEU A 84 -0.07 5.99 -9.19
CA LEU A 84 -0.75 6.37 -10.42
C LEU A 84 -1.39 7.75 -10.23
N VAL A 85 -0.98 8.73 -11.06
CA VAL A 85 -1.41 10.14 -10.91
C VAL A 85 -2.94 10.30 -10.84
N GLY A 86 -3.69 9.57 -11.66
CA GLY A 86 -5.16 9.64 -11.66
C GLY A 86 -5.77 9.09 -10.37
N ALA A 87 -5.20 8.01 -9.83
CA ALA A 87 -5.65 7.39 -8.59
C ALA A 87 -5.31 8.27 -7.37
N LEU A 88 -4.07 8.77 -7.29
CA LEU A 88 -3.60 9.68 -6.24
C LEU A 88 -4.47 10.94 -6.13
N LEU A 89 -4.83 11.52 -7.29
CA LEU A 89 -5.64 12.74 -7.32
C LEU A 89 -7.03 12.54 -6.70
N VAL A 90 -7.61 11.34 -6.73
CA VAL A 90 -8.91 11.06 -6.11
C VAL A 90 -8.82 11.18 -4.59
N GLY A 91 -7.87 10.46 -3.98
CA GLY A 91 -7.65 10.51 -2.53
C GLY A 91 -7.23 11.91 -2.06
N ALA A 92 -6.26 12.52 -2.74
CA ALA A 92 -5.77 13.86 -2.41
C ALA A 92 -6.87 14.94 -2.50
N SER A 93 -7.66 14.94 -3.59
CA SER A 93 -8.73 15.93 -3.74
C SER A 93 -9.84 15.73 -2.71
N CYS A 94 -10.16 14.48 -2.37
CA CYS A 94 -11.15 14.18 -1.34
C CYS A 94 -10.66 14.63 0.04
N ALA A 95 -9.41 14.33 0.39
CA ALA A 95 -8.79 14.72 1.65
C ALA A 95 -8.79 16.24 1.82
N GLN A 96 -8.30 16.97 0.81
CA GLN A 96 -8.22 18.43 0.84
C GLN A 96 -9.60 19.08 0.96
N ALA A 97 -10.60 18.56 0.23
CA ALA A 97 -11.97 19.08 0.31
C ALA A 97 -12.62 18.83 1.68
N LEU A 98 -12.44 17.65 2.26
CA LEU A 98 -12.97 17.31 3.59
C LEU A 98 -12.27 18.12 4.69
N ALA A 99 -10.94 18.19 4.66
CA ALA A 99 -10.16 18.95 5.62
C ALA A 99 -10.53 20.44 5.60
N PHE A 100 -10.70 21.02 4.41
CA PHE A 100 -11.21 22.38 4.25
C PHE A 100 -12.62 22.55 4.83
N ALA A 101 -13.52 21.59 4.58
CA ALA A 101 -14.91 21.65 5.08
C ALA A 101 -15.02 21.46 6.60
N TRP A 102 -14.11 20.69 7.20
CA TRP A 102 -14.09 20.40 8.63
C TRP A 102 -13.17 21.34 9.43
N ASP A 103 -12.47 22.26 8.75
CA ASP A 103 -11.51 23.20 9.36
C ASP A 103 -10.39 22.50 10.14
N ILE A 104 -9.84 21.42 9.55
CA ILE A 104 -8.77 20.61 10.11
C ILE A 104 -7.60 20.46 9.12
N PRO A 105 -6.37 20.15 9.58
CA PRO A 105 -5.24 19.94 8.68
C PRO A 105 -5.38 18.69 7.78
N ALA A 106 -4.85 18.81 6.56
CA ALA A 106 -4.62 17.70 5.64
C ALA A 106 -3.11 17.49 5.42
N LEU A 107 -2.63 16.26 5.60
CA LEU A 107 -1.23 15.88 5.46
C LEU A 107 -1.03 14.91 4.30
N GLY A 108 -0.15 15.29 3.36
CA GLY A 108 0.31 14.39 2.31
C GLY A 108 1.37 13.43 2.85
N VAL A 109 1.14 12.13 2.67
CA VAL A 109 2.00 11.04 3.16
C VAL A 109 2.70 10.36 1.99
N HIS A 110 3.97 10.01 2.18
CA HIS A 110 4.71 9.22 1.19
C HIS A 110 4.33 7.74 1.31
N HIS A 111 3.83 7.13 0.23
CA HIS A 111 3.31 5.76 0.22
C HIS A 111 4.33 4.74 0.76
N MET A 112 5.59 4.84 0.33
CA MET A 112 6.64 3.94 0.81
C MET A 112 7.03 4.18 2.27
N GLU A 113 6.83 5.40 2.79
CA GLU A 113 7.02 5.66 4.22
C GLU A 113 5.89 5.00 5.02
N GLY A 114 4.66 5.04 4.51
CA GLY A 114 3.55 4.26 5.05
C GLY A 114 3.87 2.76 5.14
N HIS A 115 4.40 2.17 4.06
CA HIS A 115 4.87 0.78 4.07
C HIS A 115 6.00 0.52 5.07
N LEU A 116 6.97 1.42 5.15
CA LEU A 116 8.12 1.31 6.04
C LEU A 116 7.69 1.35 7.52
N LEU A 117 6.70 2.16 7.85
CA LEU A 117 6.19 2.35 9.21
C LEU A 117 5.04 1.39 9.57
N ALA A 118 4.50 0.61 8.63
CA ALA A 118 3.42 -0.35 8.92
C ALA A 118 3.73 -1.31 10.09
N PRO A 119 4.96 -1.88 10.22
CA PRO A 119 5.31 -2.70 11.38
C PRO A 119 5.31 -1.96 12.73
N MET A 120 5.27 -0.62 12.73
CA MET A 120 5.15 0.17 13.96
C MET A 120 3.76 0.06 14.60
N LEU A 121 2.77 -0.47 13.87
CA LEU A 121 1.42 -0.71 14.36
C LEU A 121 1.28 -2.00 15.18
N GLU A 122 2.29 -2.86 15.16
CA GLU A 122 2.30 -4.14 15.88
C GLU A 122 2.59 -3.95 17.38
N GLU A 123 2.25 -4.95 18.21
CA GLU A 123 2.48 -4.90 19.66
C GLU A 123 3.96 -4.73 20.05
N ASN A 124 4.87 -5.25 19.21
CA ASN A 124 6.31 -5.20 19.42
C ASN A 124 7.00 -4.54 18.22
N PRO A 125 6.90 -3.20 18.10
CA PRO A 125 7.45 -2.49 16.95
C PRO A 125 9.00 -2.50 16.98
N PRO A 126 9.66 -2.45 15.82
CA PRO A 126 11.12 -2.40 15.77
C PRO A 126 11.64 -1.09 16.37
N GLN A 127 12.72 -1.18 17.16
CA GLN A 127 13.43 0.00 17.64
C GLN A 127 14.42 0.50 16.59
N PHE A 128 14.58 1.82 16.49
CA PHE A 128 15.63 2.40 15.66
C PHE A 128 17.03 2.16 16.27
N PRO A 129 18.09 2.00 15.45
CA PRO A 129 18.04 1.89 14.00
C PRO A 129 17.71 0.47 13.52
N PHE A 130 17.10 0.34 12.34
CA PHE A 130 16.89 -0.95 11.67
C PHE A 130 17.10 -0.87 10.16
N VAL A 131 17.19 -2.02 9.50
CA VAL A 131 17.19 -2.13 8.04
C VAL A 131 15.85 -2.67 7.60
N ALA A 132 15.18 -1.95 6.72
CA ALA A 132 13.92 -2.33 6.09
C ALA A 132 14.17 -2.91 4.70
N LEU A 133 13.52 -4.03 4.39
CA LEU A 133 13.38 -4.54 3.03
C LEU A 133 11.98 -4.21 2.53
N LEU A 134 11.87 -3.21 1.67
CA LEU A 134 10.61 -2.83 1.02
C LEU A 134 10.47 -3.66 -0.25
N VAL A 135 9.56 -4.64 -0.25
CA VAL A 135 9.31 -5.56 -1.36
C VAL A 135 7.82 -5.57 -1.71
N SER A 136 7.47 -4.90 -2.79
CA SER A 136 6.09 -4.78 -3.30
C SER A 136 6.02 -5.13 -4.79
N GLY A 137 4.86 -4.90 -5.41
CA GLY A 137 4.67 -5.05 -6.86
C GLY A 137 5.63 -4.16 -7.66
N GLY A 138 5.84 -2.91 -7.23
CA GLY A 138 6.64 -1.91 -7.95
C GLY A 138 7.96 -1.52 -7.29
N HIS A 139 8.28 -2.02 -6.10
CA HIS A 139 9.47 -1.62 -5.36
C HIS A 139 10.22 -2.81 -4.79
N THR A 140 11.54 -2.77 -4.84
CA THR A 140 12.44 -3.70 -4.12
C THR A 140 13.65 -2.91 -3.68
N GLN A 141 13.65 -2.50 -2.40
CA GLN A 141 14.61 -1.57 -1.84
C GLN A 141 15.08 -2.03 -0.45
N LEU A 142 16.37 -1.85 -0.17
CA LEU A 142 16.96 -1.95 1.15
C LEU A 142 17.20 -0.54 1.68
N VAL A 143 16.62 -0.23 2.84
CA VAL A 143 16.67 1.10 3.43
C VAL A 143 17.15 0.99 4.88
N ARG A 144 18.18 1.75 5.24
CA ARG A 144 18.55 1.95 6.65
C ARG A 144 17.67 3.05 7.23
N VAL A 145 17.13 2.78 8.41
CA VAL A 145 16.19 3.65 9.11
C VAL A 145 16.77 3.99 10.47
N ASP A 146 17.26 5.20 10.64
CA ASP A 146 17.80 5.69 11.92
C ASP A 146 16.74 6.44 12.76
N GLY A 147 15.59 6.77 12.16
CA GLY A 147 14.46 7.45 12.77
C GLY A 147 13.39 7.83 11.74
N ILE A 148 12.24 8.37 12.18
CA ILE A 148 11.22 8.89 11.27
C ILE A 148 11.82 10.05 10.45
N GLY A 149 11.66 9.98 9.12
CA GLY A 149 12.23 10.91 8.16
C GLY A 149 13.75 10.78 7.96
N GLN A 150 14.40 9.79 8.59
CA GLN A 150 15.85 9.55 8.51
C GLN A 150 16.11 8.22 7.81
N TYR A 151 16.04 8.26 6.48
CA TYR A 151 16.10 7.09 5.61
C TYR A 151 17.31 7.17 4.67
N GLU A 152 18.15 6.15 4.68
CA GLU A 152 19.27 6.00 3.75
C GLU A 152 19.03 4.79 2.85
N LEU A 153 18.92 5.01 1.54
CA LEU A 153 18.81 3.93 0.56
C LEU A 153 20.14 3.18 0.45
N LEU A 154 20.16 1.92 0.85
CA LEU A 154 21.33 1.05 0.78
C LEU A 154 21.45 0.34 -0.57
N GLY A 155 20.32 0.09 -1.23
CA GLY A 155 20.27 -0.52 -2.54
C GLY A 155 18.84 -0.74 -3.03
N GLU A 156 18.68 -0.89 -4.34
CA GLU A 156 17.40 -1.16 -4.97
C GLU A 156 17.56 -2.10 -6.16
N THR A 157 16.45 -2.66 -6.64
CA THR A 157 16.43 -3.42 -7.90
C THR A 157 16.91 -2.54 -9.06
N LEU A 158 17.61 -3.14 -10.01
CA LEU A 158 18.06 -2.47 -11.25
C LEU A 158 17.08 -2.68 -12.41
N ASP A 159 16.12 -3.58 -12.25
CA ASP A 159 15.14 -3.98 -13.25
C ASP A 159 13.77 -4.23 -12.62
N ASP A 160 13.32 -5.48 -12.56
CA ASP A 160 12.02 -5.86 -12.05
C ASP A 160 12.03 -5.82 -10.52
N ALA A 161 10.98 -5.26 -9.93
CA ALA A 161 10.70 -5.49 -8.52
C ALA A 161 10.34 -6.96 -8.28
N ALA A 162 10.54 -7.44 -7.05
CA ALA A 162 10.24 -8.81 -6.67
C ALA A 162 8.78 -9.19 -7.00
N GLY A 163 7.80 -8.35 -6.65
CA GLY A 163 6.39 -8.63 -6.95
C GLY A 163 6.12 -8.71 -8.47
N GLU A 164 6.66 -7.78 -9.26
CA GLU A 164 6.55 -7.80 -10.72
C GLU A 164 7.17 -9.05 -11.34
N ALA A 165 8.34 -9.50 -10.85
CA ALA A 165 8.97 -10.72 -11.32
C ALA A 165 8.11 -11.97 -11.08
N PHE A 166 7.42 -12.02 -9.92
CA PHE A 166 6.42 -13.05 -9.65
C PHE A 166 5.25 -12.98 -10.65
N ASP A 167 4.66 -11.81 -10.87
CA ASP A 167 3.50 -11.67 -11.76
C ASP A 167 3.84 -12.01 -13.23
N LYS A 168 5.00 -11.57 -13.72
CA LYS A 168 5.48 -11.92 -15.07
C LYS A 168 5.71 -13.42 -15.21
N THR A 169 6.32 -14.05 -14.21
CA THR A 169 6.53 -15.51 -14.19
C THR A 169 5.19 -16.26 -14.22
N ALA A 170 4.22 -15.81 -13.44
CA ALA A 170 2.91 -16.44 -13.35
C ALA A 170 2.19 -16.38 -14.71
N LYS A 171 2.28 -15.22 -15.38
CA LYS A 171 1.75 -15.02 -16.73
C LYS A 171 2.40 -15.96 -17.75
N MET A 172 3.72 -16.14 -17.69
CA MET A 172 4.43 -17.11 -18.55
C MET A 172 3.99 -18.56 -18.29
N MET A 173 3.58 -18.87 -17.07
CA MET A 173 3.04 -20.18 -16.68
C MET A 173 1.54 -20.34 -16.98
N GLY A 174 0.88 -19.33 -17.56
CA GLY A 174 -0.56 -19.35 -17.84
C GLY A 174 -1.44 -19.23 -16.59
N MET A 175 -0.90 -18.70 -15.50
CA MET A 175 -1.64 -18.44 -14.25
C MET A 175 -2.42 -17.12 -14.33
N GLN A 176 -3.40 -16.98 -13.43
CA GLN A 176 -4.22 -15.77 -13.33
C GLN A 176 -3.47 -14.64 -12.62
N TYR A 177 -3.89 -13.39 -12.88
CA TYR A 177 -3.39 -12.21 -12.17
C TYR A 177 -4.25 -11.92 -10.90
N PRO A 178 -3.64 -11.43 -9.80
CA PRO A 178 -2.19 -11.31 -9.54
C PRO A 178 -1.53 -12.67 -9.35
N GLY A 179 -0.30 -12.79 -9.86
CA GLY A 179 0.40 -14.05 -10.04
C GLY A 179 1.22 -14.50 -8.84
N GLY A 180 1.71 -13.58 -8.01
CA GLY A 180 2.50 -13.89 -6.83
C GLY A 180 1.89 -14.93 -5.88
N PRO A 181 0.64 -14.75 -5.42
CA PRO A 181 -0.04 -15.73 -4.56
C PRO A 181 -0.22 -17.10 -5.22
N GLU A 182 -0.53 -17.14 -6.51
CA GLU A 182 -0.72 -18.39 -7.27
C GLU A 182 0.58 -19.19 -7.40
N ILE A 183 1.70 -18.51 -7.71
CA ILE A 183 3.03 -19.14 -7.72
C ILE A 183 3.37 -19.70 -6.34
N SER A 184 3.19 -18.89 -5.28
CA SER A 184 3.53 -19.31 -3.92
C SER A 184 2.75 -20.56 -3.52
N LYS A 185 1.45 -20.60 -3.83
CA LYS A 185 0.58 -21.76 -3.58
C LYS A 185 1.01 -22.99 -4.38
N ALA A 186 1.35 -22.84 -5.66
CA ALA A 186 1.84 -23.94 -6.48
C ALA A 186 3.21 -24.47 -6.00
N ALA A 187 4.09 -23.58 -5.54
CA ALA A 187 5.42 -23.91 -5.04
C ALA A 187 5.39 -24.83 -3.81
N MET A 188 4.35 -24.74 -2.97
CA MET A 188 4.17 -25.65 -1.81
C MET A 188 3.99 -27.12 -2.21
N GLN A 189 3.60 -27.40 -3.45
CA GLN A 189 3.49 -28.75 -4.01
C GLN A 189 4.71 -29.14 -4.86
N GLY A 190 5.71 -28.25 -4.93
CA GLY A 190 6.93 -28.44 -5.71
C GLY A 190 7.92 -29.40 -5.03
N VAL A 191 8.81 -29.96 -5.84
CA VAL A 191 9.94 -30.75 -5.35
C VAL A 191 11.17 -29.85 -5.25
N ALA A 192 11.63 -29.60 -4.02
CA ALA A 192 12.80 -28.77 -3.76
C ALA A 192 14.04 -29.30 -4.51
N GLY A 193 14.82 -28.40 -5.11
CA GLY A 193 16.06 -28.73 -5.82
C GLY A 193 15.88 -29.38 -7.19
N ARG A 194 14.64 -29.63 -7.66
CA ARG A 194 14.40 -30.18 -9.01
C ARG A 194 14.92 -29.26 -10.12
N PHE A 195 14.76 -27.95 -9.93
CA PHE A 195 15.31 -26.91 -10.78
C PHE A 195 16.09 -25.93 -9.92
N VAL A 196 17.16 -25.36 -10.48
CA VAL A 196 17.99 -24.35 -9.81
C VAL A 196 17.93 -23.08 -10.65
N PHE A 197 17.35 -22.03 -10.07
CA PHE A 197 17.38 -20.70 -10.65
C PHE A 197 18.63 -19.95 -10.20
N PRO A 198 19.19 -19.06 -11.04
CA PRO A 198 20.30 -18.21 -10.61
C PRO A 198 19.87 -17.32 -9.43
N ARG A 199 20.85 -16.85 -8.67
CA ARG A 199 20.69 -15.75 -7.71
C ARG A 199 21.46 -14.54 -8.26
N PRO A 200 20.85 -13.72 -9.13
CA PRO A 200 21.52 -12.58 -9.72
C PRO A 200 22.15 -11.69 -8.64
N MET A 201 23.28 -11.07 -8.96
CA MET A 201 23.98 -10.09 -8.10
C MET A 201 24.67 -10.68 -6.86
N THR A 202 24.73 -12.01 -6.70
CA THR A 202 25.40 -12.66 -5.55
C THR A 202 26.81 -13.19 -5.85
N ASP A 203 27.21 -13.21 -7.13
CA ASP A 203 28.42 -13.85 -7.65
C ASP A 203 29.31 -12.89 -8.48
N ARG A 204 29.53 -11.67 -7.96
CA ARG A 204 30.45 -10.68 -8.57
C ARG A 204 31.92 -10.97 -8.30
#